data_AF-R0B6Y3-F1
#
_entry.id   AF-R0B6Y3-F1
#
_cell.length_a   1.000
_cell.length_b   1.000
_cell.length_c   1.000
_cell.angle_alpha   90.00
_cell.angle_beta   90.00
_cell.angle_gamma   90.00
#
_symmetry.space_group_name_H-M   'P 1'
#
loop_
_entity.id
_entity.type
_entity.pdbx_description
1 polymer ?
#
loop_
_entity_poly.entity_id
_entity_poly.type
_entity_poly.pdbx_seq_one_letter_code
_entity_poly.pdbx_strand_id
1 'polypeptide(L)'
;MTQEIFKRYEKKYMLTQKQHDALIPVLERRMKADHYGEHTISNIYFDTRDYELVRKSIEKPEYKEKLRLRAYGKVTDNGVVYAELKKKFDGVVYKRRIPMTHILTPRPGRTSPMQPFSAKIIWCLKEMAC
;
A
#
# COMPACT_ATOMS: atom_id res chain seq x y z
N MET A 1 30.76 -12.53 7.39
CA MET A 1 30.48 -11.69 6.21
C MET A 1 29.06 -11.99 5.76
N THR A 2 28.17 -11.01 5.85
CA THR A 2 26.75 -11.16 5.52
C THR A 2 26.62 -11.21 3.99
N GLN A 3 25.95 -12.23 3.44
CA GLN A 3 25.74 -12.35 2.00
C GLN A 3 24.83 -11.19 1.53
N GLU A 4 25.43 -10.14 0.94
CA GLU A 4 24.68 -8.93 0.54
C GLU A 4 23.84 -9.12 -0.73
N ILE A 5 24.04 -10.23 -1.45
CA ILE A 5 23.33 -10.55 -2.68
C ILE A 5 22.44 -11.76 -2.44
N PHE A 6 21.12 -11.52 -2.31
CA PHE A 6 20.12 -12.57 -2.22
C PHE A 6 19.03 -12.40 -3.29
N LYS A 7 18.58 -13.52 -3.86
CA LYS A 7 17.50 -13.55 -4.84
C LYS A 7 16.18 -13.92 -4.14
N ARG A 8 15.26 -12.97 -4.08
CA ARG A 8 13.94 -13.16 -3.46
C ARG A 8 12.94 -13.69 -4.49
N TYR A 9 12.35 -14.86 -4.21
CA TYR A 9 11.21 -15.39 -4.96
C TYR A 9 9.93 -15.22 -4.15
N GLU A 10 8.88 -14.71 -4.78
CA GLU A 10 7.57 -14.52 -4.14
C GLU A 10 6.53 -15.31 -4.95
N LYS A 11 5.93 -16.34 -4.33
CA LYS A 11 4.85 -17.16 -4.92
C LYS A 11 3.55 -16.89 -4.16
N LYS A 12 2.44 -16.74 -4.89
CA LYS A 12 1.11 -16.49 -4.31
C LYS A 12 0.16 -17.60 -4.72
N TYR A 13 -0.58 -18.13 -3.76
CA TYR A 13 -1.54 -19.20 -3.96
C TYR A 13 -2.91 -18.74 -3.49
N MET A 14 -3.94 -19.15 -4.22
CA MET A 14 -5.31 -19.04 -3.76
C MET A 14 -5.61 -20.27 -2.92
N LEU A 15 -6.03 -20.08 -1.67
CA LEU A 15 -6.35 -21.17 -0.76
C LEU A 15 -7.83 -21.15 -0.43
N THR A 16 -8.42 -22.35 -0.35
CA THR A 16 -9.72 -22.55 0.28
C THR A 16 -9.56 -22.59 1.79
N GLN A 17 -10.65 -22.34 2.54
CA GLN A 17 -10.63 -22.38 4.01
C GLN A 17 -10.09 -23.73 4.53
N LYS A 18 -10.56 -24.86 3.95
CA LYS A 18 -10.09 -26.20 4.32
C LYS A 18 -8.58 -26.39 4.13
N GLN A 19 -8.02 -25.85 3.05
CA GLN A 19 -6.57 -25.93 2.78
C GLN A 19 -5.78 -25.06 3.75
N HIS A 20 -6.29 -23.86 4.06
CA HIS A 20 -5.68 -22.97 5.04
C HIS A 20 -5.57 -23.67 6.40
N ASP A 21 -6.68 -24.22 6.90
CA ASP A 21 -6.75 -24.83 8.24
C ASP A 21 -5.85 -26.07 8.35
N ALA A 22 -5.65 -26.80 7.25
CA ALA A 22 -4.70 -27.91 7.18
C ALA A 22 -3.23 -27.46 7.08
N LEU A 23 -2.97 -26.29 6.48
CA LEU A 23 -1.61 -25.79 6.21
C LEU A 23 -0.97 -25.12 7.43
N ILE A 24 -1.73 -24.30 8.16
CA ILE A 24 -1.26 -23.55 9.34
C ILE A 24 -0.51 -24.43 10.35
N PRO A 25 -1.05 -25.57 10.83
CA PRO A 25 -0.35 -26.38 11.84
C PRO A 25 0.96 -27.01 11.33
N VAL A 26 1.12 -27.16 10.01
CA VAL A 26 2.37 -27.63 9.40
C VAL A 26 3.41 -26.49 9.37
N LEU A 27 2.97 -25.27 9.06
CA LEU A 27 3.82 -24.08 9.02
C LEU A 27 4.32 -23.70 10.41
N GLU A 28 3.47 -23.74 11.42
CA GLU A 28 3.82 -23.38 12.82
C GLU A 28 4.92 -24.28 13.40
N ARG A 29 5.08 -25.52 12.90
CA ARG A 29 6.17 -26.41 13.30
C ARG A 29 7.54 -25.98 12.77
N ARG A 30 7.57 -25.16 11.72
CA ARG A 30 8.80 -24.76 11.01
C ARG A 30 9.05 -23.25 11.04
N MET A 31 8.02 -22.46 11.32
CA MET A 31 8.05 -21.00 11.27
C MET A 31 7.39 -20.43 12.53
N LYS A 32 7.94 -19.32 13.02
CA LYS A 32 7.33 -18.55 14.12
C LYS A 32 6.51 -17.41 13.53
N ALA A 33 5.33 -17.17 14.07
CA ALA A 33 4.53 -16.00 13.72
C ALA A 33 5.32 -14.71 14.03
N ASP A 34 5.26 -13.76 13.10
CA ASP A 34 5.87 -12.44 13.30
C ASP A 34 5.06 -11.65 14.34
N HIS A 35 5.75 -10.82 15.12
CA HIS A 35 5.14 -9.97 16.16
C HIS A 35 4.12 -8.98 15.56
N TYR A 36 4.32 -8.59 14.30
CA TYR A 36 3.43 -7.71 13.55
C TYR A 36 2.42 -8.49 12.66
N GLY A 37 2.23 -9.78 12.92
CA GLY A 37 1.37 -10.65 12.10
C GLY A 37 -0.13 -10.35 12.23
N GLU A 38 -0.59 -9.97 13.42
CA GLU A 38 -2.00 -9.70 13.72
C GLU A 38 -2.35 -8.22 13.56
N HIS A 39 -2.30 -7.73 12.33
CA HIS A 39 -2.73 -6.37 12.02
C HIS A 39 -3.78 -6.37 10.93
N THR A 40 -4.90 -5.70 11.21
CA THR A 40 -5.87 -5.35 10.18
C THR A 40 -5.21 -4.37 9.20
N ILE A 41 -5.03 -4.80 7.95
CA ILE A 41 -4.49 -3.94 6.89
C ILE A 41 -5.65 -3.45 6.04
N SER A 42 -6.00 -2.18 6.19
CA SER A 42 -7.01 -1.53 5.37
C SER A 42 -6.33 -0.85 4.17
N ASN A 43 -6.75 -1.18 2.95
CA ASN A 43 -6.20 -0.58 1.74
C ASN A 43 -7.31 0.06 0.90
N ILE A 44 -7.11 1.30 0.49
CA ILE A 44 -7.97 2.01 -0.47
C ILE A 44 -7.15 2.24 -1.74
N TYR A 45 -7.69 1.84 -2.89
CA TYR A 45 -7.07 2.11 -4.19
C TYR A 45 -7.70 3.36 -4.79
N PHE A 46 -6.87 4.26 -5.28
CA PHE A 46 -7.35 5.44 -6.00
C PHE A 46 -7.33 5.18 -7.51
N ASP A 47 -8.33 5.73 -8.19
CA ASP A 47 -8.44 5.70 -9.64
C ASP A 47 -8.87 7.07 -10.16
N THR A 48 -8.79 7.26 -11.48
CA THR A 48 -9.41 8.39 -12.18
C THR A 48 -10.93 8.19 -12.26
N ARG A 49 -11.68 9.26 -12.53
CA ARG A 49 -13.15 9.20 -12.68
C ARG A 49 -13.58 8.21 -13.76
N ASP A 50 -12.74 8.06 -14.79
CA ASP A 50 -12.95 7.16 -15.91
C ASP A 50 -12.31 5.78 -15.70
N TYR A 51 -11.86 5.41 -14.51
CA TYR A 51 -11.28 4.08 -14.25
C TYR A 51 -10.12 3.72 -15.19
N GLU A 52 -9.32 4.72 -15.57
CA GLU A 52 -8.24 4.50 -16.53
C GLU A 52 -7.12 3.66 -15.92
N LEU A 53 -6.82 3.83 -14.63
CA LEU A 53 -5.70 3.13 -13.99
C LEU A 53 -5.99 1.64 -13.88
N VAL A 54 -7.22 1.26 -13.52
CA VAL A 54 -7.60 -0.16 -13.49
C VAL A 54 -7.61 -0.78 -14.89
N ARG A 55 -8.17 -0.09 -15.90
CA ARG A 55 -8.20 -0.60 -17.28
C ARG A 55 -6.78 -0.79 -17.84
N LYS A 56 -5.94 0.23 -17.72
CA LYS A 56 -4.53 0.15 -18.09
C LYS A 56 -3.82 -0.95 -17.30
N SER A 57 -4.11 -1.15 -16.01
CA SER A 57 -3.51 -2.25 -15.25
C SER A 57 -3.87 -3.64 -15.82
N ILE A 58 -5.09 -3.82 -16.35
CA ILE A 58 -5.59 -5.09 -16.91
C ILE A 58 -4.94 -5.41 -18.25
N GLU A 59 -4.73 -4.41 -19.11
CA GLU A 59 -4.11 -4.54 -20.44
C GLU A 59 -2.63 -4.97 -20.39
N LYS A 60 -2.04 -4.91 -19.20
CA LYS A 60 -0.66 -5.23 -18.92
C LYS A 60 0.41 -4.46 -19.73
N PRO A 61 0.33 -3.12 -19.81
CA PRO A 61 1.36 -2.30 -20.42
C PRO A 61 2.69 -2.43 -19.66
N GLU A 62 3.76 -2.05 -20.35
CA GLU A 62 5.12 -1.99 -19.83
C GLU A 62 5.25 -1.02 -18.64
N TYR A 63 4.51 0.09 -18.70
CA TYR A 63 4.38 1.06 -17.63
C TYR A 63 3.12 0.81 -16.80
N LYS A 64 3.25 0.62 -15.48
CA LYS A 64 2.10 0.51 -14.57
C LYS A 64 2.30 1.28 -13.29
N GLU A 65 1.26 1.97 -12.87
CA GLU A 65 1.19 2.61 -11.57
C GLU A 65 0.00 2.09 -10.77
N LYS A 66 0.21 1.93 -9.46
CA LYS A 66 -0.84 1.61 -8.50
C LYS A 66 -0.65 2.50 -7.29
N LEU A 67 -1.57 3.44 -7.13
CA LEU A 67 -1.66 4.27 -5.93
C LEU A 67 -2.60 3.61 -4.93
N ARG A 68 -2.15 3.50 -3.68
CA ARG A 68 -2.97 2.99 -2.58
C ARG A 68 -2.74 3.79 -1.31
N LEU A 69 -3.80 4.02 -0.56
CA LEU A 69 -3.69 4.40 0.85
C LEU A 69 -3.75 3.15 1.70
N ARG A 70 -2.82 2.99 2.62
CA ARG A 70 -2.77 1.88 3.56
C ARG A 70 -2.83 2.39 4.99
N ALA A 71 -3.73 1.85 5.78
CA ALA A 71 -3.75 2.02 7.23
C ALA A 71 -3.46 0.69 7.91
N TYR A 72 -2.73 0.74 9.01
CA TYR A 72 -2.46 -0.40 9.87
C TYR A 72 -3.31 -0.26 11.14
N GLY A 73 -4.08 -1.30 11.48
CA GLY A 73 -4.94 -1.31 12.66
C GLY A 73 -6.26 -0.54 12.48
N LYS A 74 -6.87 -0.18 13.61
CA LYS A 74 -8.14 0.56 13.64
C LYS A 74 -7.89 2.01 13.21
N VAL A 75 -8.60 2.44 12.16
CA VAL A 75 -8.52 3.82 11.66
C VAL A 75 -9.18 4.73 12.71
N THR A 76 -8.37 5.57 13.35
CA THR A 76 -8.80 6.60 14.31
C THR A 76 -8.53 7.97 13.69
N ASP A 77 -9.24 9.02 14.12
CA ASP A 77 -9.12 10.38 13.54
C ASP A 77 -7.71 10.97 13.56
N ASN A 78 -6.83 10.49 14.45
CA ASN A 78 -5.40 10.88 14.53
C ASN A 78 -4.45 9.78 14.00
N GLY A 79 -4.97 8.77 13.32
CA GLY A 79 -4.20 7.63 12.83
C GLY A 79 -3.20 8.03 11.75
N VAL A 80 -2.07 7.33 11.73
CA VAL A 80 -1.09 7.43 10.63
C VAL A 80 -1.56 6.54 9.48
N VAL A 81 -1.77 7.15 8.33
CA VAL A 81 -2.05 6.46 7.06
C VAL A 81 -0.84 6.60 6.15
N TYR A 82 -0.59 5.59 5.32
CA TYR A 82 0.54 5.57 4.40
C TYR A 82 0.03 5.67 2.98
N ALA A 83 0.40 6.75 2.29
CA ALA A 83 0.23 6.83 0.84
C ALA A 83 1.37 6.05 0.18
N GLU A 84 1.03 5.00 -0.57
CA GLU A 84 1.99 4.13 -1.22
C GLU A 84 1.78 4.14 -2.73
N LEU A 85 2.85 4.42 -3.47
CA LEU A 85 2.90 4.36 -4.92
C LEU A 85 3.76 3.17 -5.34
N LYS A 86 3.16 2.25 -6.10
CA LYS A 86 3.88 1.17 -6.77
C LYS A 86 3.95 1.45 -8.26
N LYS A 87 5.17 1.63 -8.77
CA LYS A 87 5.47 1.82 -10.20
C LYS A 87 6.18 0.59 -10.74
N LYS A 88 5.81 0.13 -11.93
CA LYS A 88 6.54 -0.88 -12.69
C LYS A 88 6.88 -0.31 -14.05
N PHE A 89 8.15 -0.36 -14.41
CA PHE A 89 8.67 0.09 -15.71
C PHE A 89 9.78 -0.87 -16.14
N ASP A 90 9.74 -1.34 -17.38
CA ASP A 90 10.72 -2.27 -17.96
C ASP A 90 11.13 -3.41 -17.01
N GLY A 91 10.13 -4.09 -16.43
CA GLY A 91 10.35 -5.18 -15.47
C GLY A 91 10.77 -4.76 -14.05
N VAL A 92 11.33 -3.56 -13.86
CA VAL A 92 11.75 -3.02 -12.57
C VAL A 92 10.56 -2.46 -11.79
N VAL A 93 10.49 -2.78 -10.48
CA VAL A 93 9.42 -2.35 -9.59
C VAL A 93 9.96 -1.36 -8.56
N TYR A 94 9.41 -0.15 -8.58
CA TYR A 94 9.68 0.89 -7.59
C TYR A 94 8.50 1.00 -6.62
N LYS A 95 8.82 1.11 -5.32
CA LYS A 95 7.83 1.32 -4.26
C LYS A 95 8.24 2.55 -3.47
N ARG A 96 7.35 3.54 -3.39
CA ARG A 96 7.53 4.74 -2.58
C ARG A 96 6.38 4.81 -1.57
N ARG A 97 6.66 5.21 -0.34
CA ARG A 97 5.64 5.38 0.72
C ARG A 97 5.91 6.62 1.54
N ILE A 98 4.87 7.38 1.86
CA ILE A 98 4.96 8.54 2.74
C ILE A 98 3.96 8.38 3.89
N PRO A 99 4.39 8.52 5.16
CA PRO A 99 3.48 8.59 6.28
C PRO A 99 2.73 9.92 6.26
N MET A 100 1.41 9.85 6.41
CA MET A 100 0.54 10.99 6.59
C MET A 100 -0.24 10.80 7.88
N THR A 101 -0.18 11.78 8.77
CA THR A 101 -1.15 11.85 9.85
C THR A 101 -2.48 12.31 9.27
N HIS A 102 -3.58 11.68 9.67
CA HIS A 102 -4.92 12.17 9.37
C HIS A 102 -5.17 13.50 10.11
N ILE A 103 -4.57 14.59 9.61
CA ILE A 103 -4.73 15.92 10.19
C ILE A 103 -6.06 16.46 9.65
N LEU A 104 -7.13 16.20 10.40
CA LEU A 104 -8.39 16.96 10.35
C LEU A 104 -8.24 18.34 11.01
N THR A 105 -7.17 18.62 11.73
CA THR A 105 -7.00 19.94 12.36
C THR A 105 -6.60 20.99 11.31
N PRO A 106 -7.39 22.07 11.16
CA PRO A 106 -6.92 23.24 10.43
C PRO A 106 -5.65 23.73 11.12
N ARG A 107 -4.57 23.95 10.36
CA ARG A 107 -3.42 24.66 10.92
C ARG A 107 -3.90 26.05 11.36
N PRO A 108 -3.66 26.48 12.60
CA PRO A 108 -4.01 27.84 13.00
C PRO A 108 -3.25 28.82 12.11
N GLY A 109 -3.98 29.65 11.37
CA GLY A 109 -3.42 30.66 10.46
C GLY A 109 -3.48 30.35 8.95
N ARG A 110 -4.06 29.23 8.50
CA ARG A 110 -4.45 29.06 7.08
C ARG A 110 -5.95 28.83 6.95
N THR A 111 -6.69 29.90 6.75
CA THR A 111 -8.06 29.89 6.20
C THR A 111 -8.01 29.52 4.72
N SER A 112 -7.59 28.28 4.42
CA SER A 112 -7.82 27.69 3.11
C SER A 112 -9.11 26.87 3.20
N PRO A 113 -10.04 27.00 2.25
CA PRO A 113 -11.25 26.19 2.24
C PRO A 113 -10.84 24.72 2.28
N MET A 114 -11.56 23.95 3.12
CA MET A 114 -11.53 22.50 3.27
C MET A 114 -10.89 21.83 2.05
N GLN A 115 -9.57 21.62 2.07
CA GLN A 115 -8.93 21.00 0.93
C GLN A 115 -9.45 19.56 0.91
N PRO A 116 -10.17 19.15 -0.15
CA PRO A 116 -10.65 17.80 -0.23
C PRO A 116 -9.44 16.88 -0.12
N PHE A 117 -9.63 15.73 0.51
CA PHE A 117 -8.62 14.68 0.67
C PHE A 117 -7.83 14.42 -0.63
N SER A 118 -8.46 14.66 -1.79
CA SER A 118 -7.87 14.65 -3.12
C SER A 118 -6.73 15.65 -3.36
N ALA A 119 -6.77 16.87 -2.83
CA ALA A 119 -5.74 17.90 -3.08
C ALA A 119 -4.43 17.61 -2.33
N LYS A 120 -4.51 17.11 -1.09
CA LYS A 120 -3.33 16.63 -0.33
C LYS A 120 -2.69 15.41 -0.99
N ILE A 121 -3.50 14.49 -1.54
CA ILE A 121 -2.98 13.35 -2.29
C ILE A 121 -2.31 13.81 -3.58
N ILE A 122 -2.89 14.74 -4.34
CA ILE A 122 -2.27 15.27 -5.57
C ILE A 122 -0.95 16.01 -5.28
N TRP A 123 -0.88 16.80 -4.21
CA TRP A 123 0.37 17.44 -3.79
C TRP A 123 1.43 16.41 -3.35
N CYS A 124 1.05 15.41 -2.56
CA CYS A 124 1.96 14.34 -2.16
C CYS A 124 2.39 13.48 -3.35
N LEU A 125 1.52 13.22 -4.32
CA LEU A 125 1.86 12.55 -5.57
C LEU A 125 2.91 13.33 -6.36
N LYS A 126 2.85 14.68 -6.35
CA LYS A 126 3.90 15.52 -6.96
C LYS A 126 5.23 15.40 -6.22
N GLU A 127 5.24 15.34 -4.89
CA GLU A 127 6.47 15.08 -4.13
C GLU A 127 7.01 13.64 -4.34
N MET A 128 6.12 12.66 -4.47
CA MET A 128 6.49 11.27 -4.75
C MET A 128 6.88 11.02 -6.20
N ALA A 129 6.64 11.96 -7.12
CA ALA A 129 6.94 11.85 -8.55
C ALA A 129 8.25 12.54 -8.97
N CYS A 130 8.91 13.27 -8.05
CA CYS A 130 10.26 13.80 -8.24
C CYS A 130 11.33 12.68 -8.15
#